data_AF-A0A535QYF9-F1
#
_entry.id   AF-A0A535QYF9-F1
#
_cell.length_a   1.000
_cell.length_b   1.000
_cell.length_c   1.000
_cell.angle_alpha   90.00
_cell.angle_beta   90.00
_cell.angle_gamma   90.00
#
_symmetry.space_group_name_H-M   'P 1'
#
loop_
_entity.id
_entity.type
_entity.pdbx_description
1 polymer ?
#
loop_
_entity_poly.entity_id
_entity_poly.type
_entity_poly.pdbx_seq_one_letter_code
_entity_poly.pdbx_strand_id
1 'polypeptide(L)'
;MQVAIYADKDPGGKKFIATLKRRLKNEEIRAWQVQKVAPFTLVHAGDRYTKIRVTFVPAGTPGFSRAARAGLLGAFRNPEPTLLATISDGPSADRVLGFVVGMLTRHAEPLGVSGVGIPLGR
;
A
#
# COMPACT_ATOMS: atom_id res chain seq x y z
N MET A 1 8.55 2.00 6.63
CA MET A 1 7.82 3.21 6.19
C MET A 1 6.35 2.84 5.95
N GLN A 2 5.42 3.79 6.12
CA GLN A 2 3.98 3.57 5.91
C GLN A 2 3.47 4.53 4.84
N VAL A 3 2.44 4.12 4.09
CA VAL A 3 1.67 4.97 3.18
C VAL A 3 0.20 4.77 3.52
N ALA A 4 -0.48 5.85 3.88
CA ALA A 4 -1.93 5.85 4.09
C ALA A 4 -2.65 5.92 2.74
N ILE A 5 -3.63 5.04 2.52
CA ILE A 5 -4.40 4.96 1.28
C ILE A 5 -5.86 5.19 1.62
N TYR A 6 -6.45 6.20 1.00
CA TYR A 6 -7.87 6.51 1.08
C TYR A 6 -8.55 6.01 -0.19
N ALA A 7 -9.57 5.18 -0.04
CA ALA A 7 -10.34 4.65 -1.15
C ALA A 7 -11.85 4.86 -0.93
N ASP A 8 -12.52 5.33 -1.98
CA ASP A 8 -13.92 5.71 -1.93
C ASP A 8 -14.83 4.50 -1.86
N LYS A 9 -15.81 4.55 -0.94
CA LYS A 9 -16.85 3.52 -0.76
C LYS A 9 -16.28 2.10 -0.64
N ASP A 10 -15.09 1.97 -0.04
CA ASP A 10 -14.41 0.68 0.16
C ASP A 10 -14.00 0.45 1.61
N PRO A 11 -14.95 0.31 2.55
CA PRO A 11 -14.63 0.06 3.95
C PRO A 11 -13.78 -1.22 4.09
N GLY A 12 -12.62 -1.09 4.73
CA GLY A 12 -11.68 -2.19 4.90
C GLY A 12 -10.97 -2.63 3.60
N GLY A 13 -10.96 -1.79 2.56
CA GLY A 13 -10.04 -1.92 1.41
C GLY A 13 -10.22 -3.18 0.55
N LYS A 14 -11.36 -3.85 0.65
CA LYS A 14 -11.58 -5.15 0.00
C LYS A 14 -11.62 -5.00 -1.52
N LYS A 15 -12.33 -3.98 -2.01
CA LYS A 15 -12.45 -3.69 -3.45
C LYS A 15 -11.11 -3.27 -4.02
N PHE A 16 -10.36 -2.44 -3.32
CA PHE A 16 -9.00 -2.04 -3.68
C PHE A 16 -8.11 -3.27 -3.88
N ILE A 17 -8.04 -4.16 -2.89
CA ILE A 17 -7.18 -5.35 -2.94
C ILE A 17 -7.63 -6.31 -4.04
N ALA A 18 -8.94 -6.53 -4.19
CA ALA A 18 -9.48 -7.38 -5.24
C ALA A 18 -9.14 -6.84 -6.64
N THR A 19 -9.32 -5.52 -6.85
CA THR A 19 -8.97 -4.88 -8.13
C THR A 19 -7.47 -4.92 -8.38
N LEU A 20 -6.64 -4.61 -7.39
CA LEU A 20 -5.18 -4.66 -7.52
C LEU A 20 -4.71 -6.05 -7.90
N LYS A 21 -5.22 -7.10 -7.23
CA LYS A 21 -4.96 -8.52 -7.60
C LYS A 21 -5.35 -8.82 -9.03
N ARG A 22 -6.54 -8.40 -9.46
CA ARG A 22 -7.03 -8.62 -10.83
C ARG A 22 -6.12 -7.95 -11.86
N ARG A 23 -5.75 -6.68 -11.63
CA ARG A 23 -4.91 -5.92 -12.56
C ARG A 23 -3.48 -6.46 -12.65
N LEU A 24 -2.91 -6.95 -11.53
CA LEU A 24 -1.64 -7.65 -11.53
C LEU A 24 -1.71 -8.96 -12.33
N LYS A 25 -2.77 -9.75 -12.13
CA LYS A 25 -3.01 -10.99 -12.89
C LYS A 25 -3.14 -10.74 -14.39
N ASN A 26 -3.77 -9.63 -14.78
CA ASN A 26 -3.95 -9.23 -16.18
C ASN A 26 -2.72 -8.50 -16.76
N GLU A 27 -1.60 -8.44 -16.03
CA GLU A 27 -0.38 -7.73 -16.45
C GLU A 27 -0.58 -6.24 -16.77
N GLU A 28 -1.61 -5.61 -16.17
CA GLU A 28 -1.90 -4.18 -16.33
C GLU A 28 -0.97 -3.32 -15.46
N ILE A 29 -0.28 -3.94 -14.50
CA ILE A 29 0.67 -3.32 -13.57
C ILE A 29 1.96 -4.18 -13.50
N ARG A 30 2.77 -4.13 -14.57
CA ARG A 30 3.90 -5.05 -14.78
C ARG A 30 5.11 -4.86 -13.85
N ALA A 31 5.23 -3.71 -13.21
CA ALA A 31 6.35 -3.40 -12.33
C ALA A 31 6.27 -4.08 -10.95
N TRP A 32 5.22 -4.86 -10.69
CA TRP A 32 4.90 -5.41 -9.38
C TRP A 32 4.58 -6.90 -9.47
N GLN A 33 5.01 -7.64 -8.46
CA GLN A 33 4.78 -9.08 -8.35
C GLN A 33 4.15 -9.41 -7.00
N VAL A 34 3.24 -10.38 -6.99
CA VAL A 34 2.61 -10.88 -5.77
C VAL A 34 3.59 -11.80 -5.05
N GLN A 35 4.04 -11.40 -3.86
CA GLN A 35 4.89 -12.22 -3.00
C GLN A 35 4.06 -13.11 -2.06
N LYS A 36 2.95 -12.58 -1.55
CA LYS A 36 2.06 -13.29 -0.62
C LYS A 36 0.62 -12.80 -0.77
N VAL A 37 -0.35 -13.69 -0.60
CA VAL A 37 -1.78 -13.37 -0.73
C VAL A 37 -2.42 -12.94 0.59
N ALA A 38 -1.96 -13.48 1.73
CA ALA A 38 -2.47 -13.19 3.07
C ALA A 38 -1.33 -13.12 4.12
N PRO A 39 -0.94 -11.93 4.63
CA PRO A 39 -1.40 -10.61 4.15
C PRO A 39 -1.00 -10.38 2.69
N PHE A 40 -1.71 -9.47 2.02
CA PHE A 40 -1.43 -9.17 0.62
C PHE A 40 -0.13 -8.35 0.52
N THR A 41 0.90 -8.97 -0.03
CA THR A 41 2.26 -8.41 -0.10
C THR A 41 2.76 -8.45 -1.52
N LEU A 42 3.26 -7.30 -1.98
CA LEU A 42 3.90 -7.13 -3.27
C LEU A 42 5.40 -6.89 -3.10
N VAL A 43 6.15 -7.20 -4.14
CA VAL A 43 7.54 -6.76 -4.35
C VAL A 43 7.64 -6.11 -5.71
N HIS A 44 8.58 -5.19 -5.87
CA HIS A 44 8.83 -4.56 -7.16
C HIS A 44 9.65 -5.50 -8.06
N ALA A 45 9.29 -5.60 -9.34
CA ALA A 45 9.84 -6.60 -10.28
C ALA A 45 11.31 -6.38 -10.65
N GLY A 46 11.84 -5.16 -10.50
CA GLY A 46 13.26 -4.90 -10.71
C GLY A 46 14.15 -5.55 -9.63
N ASP A 47 15.15 -6.33 -10.05
CA ASP A 47 15.99 -7.19 -9.21
C ASP A 47 16.53 -6.53 -7.93
N ARG A 48 16.91 -5.25 -8.02
CA ARG A 48 17.43 -4.46 -6.91
C ARG A 48 16.44 -4.28 -5.74
N TYR A 49 15.14 -4.45 -5.98
CA TYR A 49 14.07 -4.13 -5.04
C TYR A 49 13.24 -5.34 -4.61
N THR A 50 13.56 -6.53 -5.12
CA THR A 50 12.81 -7.78 -4.85
C THR A 50 12.78 -8.17 -3.37
N LYS A 51 13.75 -7.70 -2.57
CA LYS A 51 13.78 -7.91 -1.11
C LYS A 51 12.87 -6.95 -0.33
N ILE A 52 12.45 -5.83 -0.92
CA ILE A 52 11.66 -4.81 -0.25
C ILE A 52 10.18 -5.16 -0.39
N ARG A 53 9.53 -5.38 0.75
CA ARG A 53 8.14 -5.83 0.79
C ARG A 53 7.20 -4.66 0.96
N VAL A 54 6.13 -4.65 0.18
CA VAL A 54 5.00 -3.72 0.32
C VAL A 54 3.78 -4.52 0.75
N THR A 55 3.45 -4.45 2.03
CA THR A 55 2.32 -5.19 2.61
C THR A 55 1.12 -4.26 2.79
N PHE A 56 -0.01 -4.63 2.22
CA PHE A 56 -1.25 -3.89 2.36
C PHE A 56 -2.01 -4.39 3.59
N VAL A 57 -2.30 -3.46 4.50
CA VAL A 57 -2.92 -3.69 5.80
C VAL A 57 -4.23 -2.91 5.86
N PRO A 58 -5.39 -3.57 5.72
CA PRO A 58 -6.67 -2.90 5.74
C PRO A 58 -7.05 -2.34 7.12
N ALA A 59 -7.82 -1.25 7.13
CA ALA A 59 -8.47 -0.72 8.33
C ALA A 59 -9.31 -1.80 9.05
N GLY A 60 -9.42 -1.68 10.37
CA GLY A 60 -10.12 -2.66 11.22
C GLY A 60 -9.36 -3.96 11.49
N THR A 61 -8.18 -4.18 10.90
CA THR A 61 -7.35 -5.36 11.20
C THR A 61 -6.41 -5.13 12.38
N PRO A 62 -5.98 -6.18 13.10
CA PRO A 62 -5.00 -6.03 14.19
C PRO A 62 -3.67 -5.39 13.74
N GLY A 63 -3.26 -5.63 12.49
CA GLY A 63 -2.08 -5.00 11.91
C GLY A 63 -2.23 -3.47 11.81
N PHE A 64 -3.40 -3.01 11.37
CA PHE A 64 -3.72 -1.59 11.26
C PHE A 64 -3.74 -0.93 12.64
N SER A 65 -4.45 -1.53 13.61
CA SER A 65 -4.54 -1.00 14.97
C SER A 65 -3.17 -0.88 15.63
N ARG A 66 -2.25 -1.83 15.37
CA ARG A 66 -0.86 -1.73 15.85
C ARG A 66 -0.11 -0.56 15.22
N ALA A 67 -0.22 -0.38 13.90
CA ALA A 67 0.43 0.74 13.21
C ALA A 67 -0.11 2.10 13.68
N ALA A 68 -1.44 2.20 13.88
CA ALA A 68 -2.09 3.39 14.42
C ALA A 68 -1.62 3.73 15.84
N ARG A 69 -1.59 2.73 16.75
CA ARG A 69 -1.11 2.91 18.14
C ARG A 69 0.37 3.28 18.23
N ALA A 70 1.19 2.78 17.31
CA ALA A 70 2.60 3.14 17.20
C ALA A 70 2.84 4.56 16.63
N GLY A 71 1.78 5.33 16.35
CA GLY A 71 1.88 6.69 15.85
C GLY A 71 2.34 6.80 14.39
N LEU A 72 2.42 5.68 13.66
CA LEU A 72 2.99 5.65 12.31
C LEU A 72 2.12 6.34 11.25
N LEU A 73 0.87 6.65 11.59
CA LEU A 73 -0.06 7.40 10.73
C LEU A 73 0.15 8.92 10.80
N GLY A 74 0.70 9.42 11.91
CA GLY A 74 0.86 10.86 12.13
C GLY A 74 -0.43 11.64 11.85
N ALA A 75 -0.32 12.68 11.00
CA ALA A 75 -1.44 13.52 10.59
C ALA A 75 -2.51 12.77 9.75
N PHE A 76 -2.15 11.64 9.13
CA PHE A 76 -3.03 10.87 8.25
C PHE A 76 -3.93 9.89 9.00
N ARG A 77 -4.09 10.04 10.32
CA ARG A 77 -5.01 9.20 11.11
C ARG A 77 -6.48 9.64 11.00
N ASN A 78 -6.73 10.89 10.61
CA ASN A 78 -8.07 11.47 10.53
C ASN A 78 -8.24 12.25 9.21
N PRO A 79 -9.16 11.85 8.30
CA PRO A 79 -10.01 10.65 8.41
C PRO A 79 -9.17 9.36 8.49
N GLU A 80 -9.76 8.28 9.01
CA GLU A 80 -9.07 6.97 9.05
C GLU A 80 -8.81 6.48 7.62
N PRO A 81 -7.57 6.12 7.25
CA PRO A 81 -7.27 5.62 5.93
C PRO A 81 -7.83 4.22 5.74
N THR A 82 -8.31 3.94 4.52
CA THR A 82 -8.88 2.66 4.15
C THR A 82 -7.87 1.51 4.28
N LEU A 83 -6.62 1.74 3.85
CA LEU A 83 -5.52 0.80 3.98
C LEU A 83 -4.22 1.52 4.34
N LEU A 84 -3.27 0.76 4.88
CA LEU A 84 -1.86 1.14 4.94
C LEU A 84 -1.06 0.26 4.00
N ALA A 85 -0.18 0.83 3.20
CA ALA A 85 0.91 0.10 2.58
C ALA A 85 2.17 0.25 3.45
N THR A 86 2.54 -0.84 4.11
CA THR A 86 3.76 -0.94 4.92
C THR A 86 4.92 -1.38 4.03
N ILE A 87 5.94 -0.53 3.91
CA ILE A 87 7.17 -0.79 3.16
C ILE A 87 8.26 -1.20 4.17
N SER A 88 8.80 -2.41 4.02
CA SER A 88 9.81 -2.99 4.92
C SER A 88 10.99 -3.62 4.17
N ASP A 89 12.03 -3.97 4.93
CA ASP A 89 13.09 -4.91 4.54
C ASP A 89 14.13 -4.41 3.50
N GLY A 90 14.52 -3.13 3.52
CA GLY A 90 15.74 -2.74 2.81
C GLY A 90 16.14 -1.26 2.81
N PRO A 91 17.41 -0.97 2.47
CA PRO A 91 17.98 0.38 2.45
C PRO A 91 17.44 1.29 1.34
N SER A 92 16.55 0.79 0.47
CA SER A 92 15.94 1.57 -0.63
C SER A 92 14.43 1.77 -0.44
N ALA A 93 13.97 1.81 0.81
CA ALA A 93 12.56 2.01 1.15
C ALA A 93 11.97 3.28 0.52
N ASP A 94 12.71 4.39 0.48
CA ASP A 94 12.26 5.66 -0.12
C ASP A 94 12.04 5.57 -1.63
N ARG A 95 12.88 4.77 -2.32
CA ARG A 95 12.70 4.56 -3.76
C ARG A 95 11.48 3.70 -4.04
N VAL A 96 11.26 2.65 -3.23
CA VAL A 96 10.06 1.82 -3.33
C VAL A 96 8.81 2.61 -2.94
N LEU A 97 8.89 3.54 -1.99
CA LEU A 97 7.82 4.51 -1.73
C LEU A 97 7.46 5.26 -3.00
N GLY A 98 8.44 5.80 -3.73
CA GLY A 98 8.21 6.47 -5.01
C GLY A 98 7.46 5.58 -6.01
N PHE A 99 7.82 4.30 -6.11
CA PHE A 99 7.10 3.34 -6.96
C PHE A 99 5.68 3.06 -6.49
N VAL A 100 5.46 2.91 -5.17
CA VAL A 100 4.12 2.69 -4.59
C VAL A 100 3.23 3.88 -4.91
N VAL A 101 3.71 5.09 -4.66
CA VAL A 101 2.97 6.33 -4.96
C VAL A 101 2.68 6.42 -6.45
N GLY A 102 3.68 6.17 -7.31
CA GLY A 102 3.48 6.16 -8.76
C GLY A 102 2.43 5.15 -9.23
N MET A 103 2.42 3.94 -8.65
CA MET A 103 1.39 2.93 -8.93
C MET A 103 0.00 3.41 -8.51
N LEU A 104 -0.12 3.92 -7.28
CA LEU A 104 -1.40 4.39 -6.72
C LEU A 104 -1.96 5.57 -7.52
N THR A 105 -1.12 6.54 -7.92
CA THR A 105 -1.52 7.69 -8.72
C THR A 105 -1.89 7.28 -10.14
N ARG A 106 -1.07 6.46 -10.82
CA ARG A 106 -1.35 6.03 -12.20
C ARG A 106 -2.61 5.19 -12.33
N HIS A 107 -2.96 4.44 -11.29
CA HIS A 107 -4.13 3.56 -11.28
C HIS A 107 -5.19 4.01 -10.28
N ALA A 108 -5.22 5.31 -9.92
CA ALA A 108 -6.05 5.83 -8.85
C ALA A 108 -7.54 5.51 -9.08
N GLU A 109 -8.08 5.91 -10.23
CA GLU A 109 -9.49 5.69 -10.57
C GLU A 109 -9.87 4.19 -10.60
N PRO A 110 -9.15 3.30 -11.33
CA PRO A 110 -9.45 1.87 -11.29
C PRO A 110 -9.41 1.26 -9.88
N LEU A 111 -8.47 1.71 -9.04
CA LEU A 111 -8.31 1.23 -7.67
C LEU A 111 -9.29 1.89 -6.69
N GLY A 112 -10.02 2.93 -7.11
CA GLY A 112 -10.89 3.74 -6.26
C GLY A 112 -10.13 4.60 -5.25
N VAL A 113 -8.86 4.91 -5.50
CA VAL A 113 -8.04 5.75 -4.61
C VAL A 113 -8.45 7.21 -4.75
N SER A 114 -8.88 7.81 -3.65
CA SER A 114 -9.22 9.24 -3.55
C SER A 114 -8.13 10.07 -2.88
N GLY A 115 -7.20 9.44 -2.19
CA GLY A 115 -6.08 10.13 -1.55
C GLY A 115 -4.95 9.20 -1.14
N VAL A 116 -3.75 9.76 -1.07
CA VAL A 116 -2.55 9.08 -0.58
C VAL A 116 -1.88 9.99 0.45
N GLY A 117 -1.73 9.48 1.68
CA GLY A 117 -1.00 10.15 2.75
C GLY A 117 0.39 9.54 2.89
N ILE A 118 1.43 10.37 2.81
CA ILE A 118 2.82 9.94 3.01
C ILE A 118 3.29 10.58 4.32
N PRO A 119 3.33 9.83 5.44
CA PRO A 119 3.96 10.29 6.67
C PRO A 119 5.41 10.61 6.37
N LEU A 120 5.77 11.89 6.44
CA LEU A 120 7.17 12.28 6.52
C LEU A 120 7.69 11.68 7.83
N GLY A 121 8.68 10.79 7.73
CA GLY A 121 9.40 10.33 8.90
C GLY A 121 9.97 11.54 9.64
N ARG A 122 10.04 11.45 10.97
CA ARG A 122 10.93 12.32 11.72
C ARG A 122 12.38 12.01 11.37
#